data_AF-A0A838IYW9-F1
#
_entry.id   AF-A0A838IYW9-F1
#
_cell.length_a   1.000
_cell.length_b   1.000
_cell.length_c   1.000
_cell.angle_alpha   90.00
_cell.angle_beta   90.00
_cell.angle_gamma   90.00
#
_symmetry.space_group_name_H-M   'P 1'
#
loop_
_entity.id
_entity.type
_entity.pdbx_description
1 polymer ?
#
loop_
_entity_poly.entity_id
_entity_poly.type
_entity_poly.pdbx_seq_one_letter_code
_entity_poly.pdbx_strand_id
1 'polypeptide(L)'
;PQVLHGARTFWEKVTAVHAFITRNNAAERFRGGEHEARSESRHWYDVNALHQHHRLGGEVIERVDLRDLVILAKQRQFRIVGVDYEACGRGGVCLVPRGELRAAVLADYEIMRARGMFRESHPPPSFDDLMTRMQEIEDVLNALPHTQA
;
A
#
# COMPACT_ATOMS: atom_id res chain seq x y z
N PRO A 1 5.66 -6.35 22.19
CA PRO A 1 4.58 -7.21 21.65
C PRO A 1 4.57 -7.19 20.11
N GLN A 2 4.52 -8.37 19.49
CA GLN A 2 4.58 -8.57 18.04
C GLN A 2 3.48 -7.81 17.27
N VAL A 3 2.33 -7.60 17.91
CA VAL A 3 1.17 -6.85 17.40
C VAL A 3 1.50 -5.37 17.14
N LEU A 4 2.25 -4.70 18.03
CA LEU A 4 2.64 -3.29 17.84
C LEU A 4 3.58 -3.12 16.63
N HIS A 5 4.49 -4.08 16.41
CA HIS A 5 5.41 -4.05 15.28
C HIS A 5 4.69 -4.34 13.96
N GLY A 6 3.77 -5.32 13.96
CA GLY A 6 2.96 -5.66 12.79
C GLY A 6 2.05 -4.50 12.34
N ALA A 7 1.36 -3.86 13.29
CA ALA A 7 0.48 -2.72 13.02
C ALA A 7 1.23 -1.51 12.44
N ARG A 8 2.38 -1.17 13.01
CA ARG A 8 3.24 -0.10 12.47
C ARG A 8 3.72 -0.44 11.05
N THR A 9 4.20 -1.66 10.84
CA THR A 9 4.68 -2.12 9.53
C THR A 9 3.57 -2.06 8.48
N PHE A 10 2.35 -2.45 8.86
CA PHE A 10 1.17 -2.35 8.01
C PHE A 10 0.90 -0.90 7.59
N TRP A 11 0.80 0.03 8.54
CA TRP A 11 0.59 1.45 8.22
C TRP A 11 1.73 2.07 7.41
N GLU A 12 2.98 1.65 7.64
CA GLU A 12 4.13 2.07 6.83
C GLU A 12 4.02 1.62 5.36
N LYS A 13 3.42 0.45 5.10
CA LYS A 13 3.17 -0.07 3.75
C LYS A 13 1.95 0.59 3.10
N VAL A 14 0.85 0.74 3.84
CA VAL A 14 -0.36 1.45 3.37
C VAL A 14 -0.02 2.88 2.93
N THR A 15 0.70 3.62 3.79
CA THR A 15 1.10 5.00 3.45
C THR A 15 2.11 5.06 2.30
N ALA A 16 2.93 4.02 2.10
CA ALA A 16 3.82 3.92 0.95
C ALA A 16 3.06 3.71 -0.36
N VAL A 17 2.07 2.81 -0.38
CA VAL A 17 1.21 2.60 -1.56
C VAL A 17 0.39 3.85 -1.86
N HIS A 18 -0.23 4.47 -0.85
CA HIS A 18 -0.95 5.72 -1.01
C HIS A 18 -0.06 6.81 -1.61
N ALA A 19 1.13 7.03 -1.04
CA ALA A 19 2.08 8.01 -1.56
C ALA A 19 2.53 7.71 -2.99
N PHE A 20 2.67 6.43 -3.32
CA PHE A 20 3.01 6.02 -4.66
C PHE A 20 1.90 6.35 -5.66
N ILE A 21 0.63 6.16 -5.29
CA ILE A 21 -0.52 6.46 -6.15
C ILE A 21 -0.76 7.97 -6.27
N THR A 22 -0.67 8.71 -5.17
CA THR A 22 -1.08 10.13 -5.13
C THR A 22 0.01 11.11 -5.53
N ARG A 23 1.28 10.70 -5.59
CA ARG A 23 2.37 11.58 -6.05
C ARG A 23 2.16 12.04 -7.49
N ASN A 24 2.59 13.26 -7.76
CA ASN A 24 2.72 13.75 -9.12
C ASN A 24 3.69 12.83 -9.88
N ASN A 25 3.28 12.36 -11.05
CA ASN A 25 4.05 11.51 -11.98
C ASN A 25 4.16 10.02 -11.60
N ALA A 26 3.20 9.47 -10.84
CA ALA A 26 3.16 8.05 -10.48
C ALA A 26 3.32 7.11 -11.71
N ALA A 27 2.63 7.40 -12.82
CA ALA A 27 2.71 6.59 -14.04
C ALA A 27 4.04 6.75 -14.80
N GLU A 28 4.70 7.91 -14.69
CA GLU A 28 5.98 8.17 -15.36
C GLU A 28 7.14 7.43 -14.69
N ARG A 29 7.05 7.14 -13.39
CA ARG A 29 8.07 6.33 -12.72
C ARG A 29 8.17 4.94 -13.32
N PHE A 30 7.05 4.27 -13.60
CA PHE A 30 7.08 3.00 -14.33
C PHE A 30 7.70 3.09 -15.74
N ARG A 31 7.78 4.29 -16.33
CA ARG A 31 8.38 4.51 -17.66
C ARG A 31 9.88 4.82 -17.60
N GLY A 32 10.42 5.25 -16.46
CA GLY A 32 11.84 5.54 -16.28
C GLY A 32 12.63 4.25 -16.02
N GLY A 33 13.49 3.85 -16.96
CA GLY A 33 14.24 2.57 -16.98
C GLY A 33 15.11 2.21 -15.76
N GLU A 34 15.14 3.02 -14.70
CA GLU A 34 15.69 2.62 -13.39
C GLU A 34 14.87 1.51 -12.71
N HIS A 35 13.66 1.22 -13.21
CA HIS A 35 12.71 0.25 -12.67
C HIS A 35 13.05 -1.24 -12.88
N GLU A 36 14.02 -1.59 -13.72
CA GLU A 36 14.36 -3.01 -13.94
C GLU A 36 14.87 -3.70 -12.66
N ALA A 37 15.35 -2.94 -11.66
CA ALA A 37 15.93 -3.47 -10.43
C ALA A 37 14.99 -3.52 -9.21
N ARG A 38 13.87 -2.76 -9.20
CA ARG A 38 12.92 -2.76 -8.08
C ARG A 38 11.49 -2.75 -8.61
N SER A 39 10.87 -3.92 -8.73
CA SER A 39 9.42 -4.01 -8.97
C SER A 39 8.71 -3.31 -7.81
N GLU A 40 7.92 -2.28 -8.13
CA GLU A 40 7.13 -1.49 -7.19
C GLU A 40 5.79 -2.18 -6.87
N SER A 41 5.32 -3.08 -7.75
CA SER A 41 4.11 -3.89 -7.54
C SER A 41 4.21 -4.81 -6.32
N ARG A 42 5.42 -5.09 -5.82
CA ARG A 42 5.66 -5.79 -4.55
C ARG A 42 5.00 -5.10 -3.37
N HIS A 43 4.81 -3.79 -3.40
CA HIS A 43 4.19 -3.06 -2.30
C HIS A 43 2.73 -3.50 -2.06
N TRP A 44 1.98 -3.77 -3.13
CA TRP A 44 0.62 -4.31 -3.03
C TRP A 44 0.60 -5.74 -2.50
N TYR A 45 1.56 -6.56 -2.94
CA TYR A 45 1.72 -7.91 -2.41
C TYR A 45 2.05 -7.89 -0.91
N ASP A 46 2.96 -7.02 -0.47
CA ASP A 46 3.32 -6.86 0.95
C ASP A 46 2.10 -6.47 1.80
N VAL A 47 1.28 -5.52 1.33
CA VAL A 47 0.04 -5.12 2.03
C VAL A 47 -0.91 -6.31 2.15
N ASN A 48 -1.14 -7.05 1.07
CA ASN A 48 -1.98 -8.25 1.09
C ASN A 48 -1.40 -9.33 2.02
N ALA A 49 -0.10 -9.60 1.96
CA ALA A 49 0.56 -10.61 2.77
C ALA A 49 0.51 -10.25 4.26
N LEU A 50 0.74 -8.98 4.62
CA LEU A 50 0.60 -8.50 6.00
C LEU A 50 -0.85 -8.60 6.48
N HIS A 51 -1.81 -8.28 5.62
CA HIS A 51 -3.23 -8.44 5.93
C HIS A 51 -3.59 -9.91 6.21
N GLN A 52 -3.11 -10.84 5.38
CA GLN A 52 -3.43 -12.27 5.47
C GLN A 52 -2.67 -13.00 6.59
N HIS A 53 -1.35 -12.82 6.68
CA HIS A 53 -0.50 -13.59 7.61
C HIS A 53 -0.85 -13.33 9.06
N HIS A 54 -1.29 -12.12 9.37
CA HIS A 54 -1.44 -11.75 10.75
C HIS A 54 -2.80 -12.10 11.33
N ARG A 55 -3.77 -12.65 10.57
CA ARG A 55 -5.19 -12.70 11.01
C ARG A 55 -5.52 -11.38 11.71
N LEU A 56 -5.24 -10.26 11.03
CA LEU A 56 -5.45 -8.94 11.61
C LEU A 56 -6.95 -8.78 11.83
N GLY A 57 -7.45 -9.25 12.97
CA GLY A 57 -8.74 -8.82 13.47
C GLY A 57 -8.74 -7.29 13.56
N GLY A 58 -9.93 -6.72 13.71
CA GLY A 58 -10.13 -5.27 13.83
C GLY A 58 -9.04 -4.58 14.67
N GLU A 59 -8.56 -5.21 15.73
CA GLU A 59 -7.51 -4.74 16.65
C GLU A 59 -6.27 -4.09 16.05
N VAL A 60 -5.76 -4.46 14.87
CA VAL A 60 -4.58 -3.80 14.27
C VAL A 60 -4.96 -2.67 13.33
N ILE A 61 -6.02 -2.88 12.55
CA ILE A 61 -6.54 -1.86 11.65
C ILE A 61 -7.12 -0.70 12.47
N GLU A 62 -7.72 -0.99 13.62
CA GLU A 62 -8.28 -0.04 14.60
C GLU A 62 -7.23 0.72 15.42
N ARG A 63 -5.92 0.42 15.27
CA ARG A 63 -4.83 1.21 15.90
C ARG A 63 -4.60 2.52 15.19
N VAL A 64 -5.61 3.40 15.26
CA VAL A 64 -5.57 4.77 14.76
C VAL A 64 -4.45 5.59 15.42
N ASP A 65 -4.05 5.25 16.64
CA ASP A 65 -2.90 5.84 17.32
C ASP A 65 -1.57 5.56 16.58
N LEU A 66 -1.40 4.33 16.09
CA LEU A 66 -0.21 3.93 15.32
C LEU A 66 -0.24 4.49 13.91
N ARG A 67 -1.43 4.59 13.29
CA ARG A 67 -1.64 5.30 12.02
C ARG A 67 -1.09 6.72 12.11
N ASP A 68 -1.54 7.48 13.12
CA ASP A 68 -1.22 8.90 13.26
C ASP A 68 0.28 9.11 13.53
N LEU A 69 0.90 8.22 14.33
CA LEU A 69 2.36 8.21 14.52
C LEU A 69 3.13 7.95 13.22
N VAL A 70 2.67 7.02 12.38
CA VAL A 70 3.30 6.74 11.09
C VAL A 70 3.14 7.91 10.14
N ILE A 71 1.95 8.53 10.06
CA ILE A 71 1.70 9.72 9.24
C ILE A 71 2.67 10.84 9.64
N LEU A 72 2.77 11.15 10.93
CA LEU A 72 3.68 12.18 11.45
C LEU A 72 5.15 11.87 11.11
N ALA A 73 5.58 10.61 11.22
CA ALA A 73 6.93 10.20 10.86
C ALA A 73 7.19 10.37 9.35
N LYS A 74 6.23 9.98 8.50
CA LYS A 74 6.32 10.11 7.03
C LYS A 74 6.39 11.57 6.59
N GLN A 75 5.59 12.45 7.18
CA GLN A 75 5.65 13.89 6.88
C GLN A 75 7.02 14.50 7.18
N ARG A 76 7.67 14.07 8.26
CA ARG A 76 8.98 14.60 8.68
C ARG A 76 10.14 14.01 7.91
N GLN A 77 10.10 12.71 7.60
CA GLN A 77 11.25 11.98 7.05
C GLN A 77 11.14 11.71 5.54
N PHE A 78 9.93 11.68 4.97
CA PHE A 78 9.66 11.23 3.61
C PHE A 78 8.68 12.16 2.90
N ARG A 79 8.90 13.47 2.98
CA ARG A 79 8.06 14.46 2.28
C ARG A 79 8.23 14.32 0.77
N ILE A 80 7.26 13.67 0.13
CA ILE A 80 7.18 13.54 -1.33
C ILE A 80 6.28 14.66 -1.85
N VAL A 81 6.75 15.40 -2.87
CA VAL A 81 5.96 16.45 -3.52
C VAL A 81 4.69 15.85 -4.11
N GLY A 82 3.54 16.44 -3.78
CA GLY A 82 2.22 16.00 -4.25
C GLY A 82 1.54 14.93 -3.40
N VAL A 83 2.18 14.42 -2.35
CA VAL A 83 1.58 13.42 -1.46
C VAL A 83 1.02 14.08 -0.20
N ASP A 84 -0.28 13.91 0.04
CA ASP A 84 -0.93 14.27 1.30
C ASP A 84 -1.06 13.03 2.21
N TYR A 85 -0.09 12.83 3.10
CA TYR A 85 -0.15 11.73 4.08
C TYR A 85 -1.28 11.90 5.10
N GLU A 86 -1.77 13.11 5.35
CA GLU A 86 -2.88 13.35 6.28
C GLU A 86 -4.21 12.85 5.72
N ALA A 87 -4.33 12.75 4.39
CA ALA A 87 -5.48 12.10 3.77
C ALA A 87 -5.71 10.69 4.31
N CYS A 88 -4.64 9.94 4.65
CA CYS A 88 -4.76 8.62 5.25
C CYS A 88 -5.44 8.64 6.65
N GLY A 89 -5.35 9.75 7.39
CA GLY A 89 -6.02 9.94 8.68
C GLY A 89 -7.48 10.40 8.57
N ARG A 90 -7.87 10.93 7.40
CA ARG A 90 -9.21 11.47 7.11
C ARG A 90 -10.10 10.54 6.27
N GLY A 91 -9.72 9.27 6.12
CA GLY A 91 -10.45 8.33 5.27
C GLY A 91 -10.23 8.53 3.77
N GLY A 92 -9.11 9.13 3.38
CA GLY A 92 -8.65 9.27 2.01
C GLY A 92 -7.52 8.32 1.65
N VAL A 93 -7.43 7.15 2.30
CA VAL A 93 -6.47 6.12 1.91
C VAL A 93 -6.79 5.68 0.50
N CYS A 94 -5.74 5.51 -0.31
CA CYS A 94 -5.86 5.03 -1.69
C CYS A 94 -4.87 3.89 -1.88
N LEU A 95 -5.39 2.71 -2.15
CA LEU A 95 -4.65 1.50 -2.45
C LEU A 95 -4.94 1.02 -3.87
N VAL A 96 -6.06 1.41 -4.47
CA VAL A 96 -6.44 0.97 -5.81
C VAL A 96 -6.02 2.01 -6.88
N PRO A 97 -5.00 1.71 -7.72
CA PRO A 97 -4.64 2.58 -8.83
C PRO A 97 -5.73 2.61 -9.91
N ARG A 98 -5.88 3.74 -10.61
CA ARG A 98 -6.86 3.96 -11.67
C ARG A 98 -6.20 4.47 -12.96
N GLY A 99 -6.88 4.34 -14.09
CA GLY A 99 -6.43 4.86 -15.40
C GLY A 99 -5.08 4.28 -15.84
N GLU A 100 -4.22 5.14 -16.39
CA GLU A 100 -2.88 4.75 -16.87
C GLU A 100 -2.01 4.10 -15.78
N LEU A 101 -2.16 4.53 -14.52
CA LEU A 101 -1.39 3.97 -13.42
C LEU A 101 -1.76 2.50 -13.19
N ARG A 102 -3.05 2.13 -13.32
CA ARG A 102 -3.48 0.73 -13.18
C ARG A 102 -2.83 -0.15 -14.24
N ALA A 103 -2.79 0.33 -15.50
CA ALA A 103 -2.16 -0.41 -16.59
C ALA A 103 -0.65 -0.58 -16.37
N ALA A 104 0.03 0.46 -15.86
CA ALA A 104 1.45 0.40 -15.53
C ALA A 104 1.75 -0.59 -14.39
N VAL A 105 0.93 -0.59 -13.32
CA VAL A 105 1.07 -1.53 -12.20
C VAL A 105 0.81 -2.96 -12.67
N LEU A 106 -0.19 -3.19 -13.53
CA LEU A 106 -0.45 -4.51 -14.13
C LEU A 106 0.78 -5.02 -14.90
N ALA A 107 1.37 -4.18 -15.76
CA ALA A 107 2.55 -4.56 -16.54
C ALA A 107 3.75 -4.92 -15.63
N ASP A 108 4.02 -4.13 -14.58
CA ASP A 108 5.08 -4.43 -13.60
C ASP A 108 4.76 -5.70 -12.79
N TYR A 109 3.49 -5.94 -12.45
CA TYR A 109 3.04 -7.14 -11.75
C TYR A 109 3.28 -8.42 -12.57
N GLU A 110 2.96 -8.39 -13.87
CA GLU A 110 3.19 -9.51 -14.79
C GLU A 110 4.69 -9.81 -14.93
N ILE A 111 5.53 -8.78 -15.06
CA ILE A 111 6.99 -8.92 -15.10
C ILE A 111 7.51 -9.56 -13.81
N MET A 112 7.04 -9.10 -12.66
CA MET A 112 7.41 -9.66 -11.36
C MET A 112 6.98 -11.12 -11.22
N ARG A 113 5.77 -11.48 -11.68
CA ARG A 113 5.28 -12.87 -11.67
C ARG A 113 6.14 -13.76 -12.55
N ALA A 114 6.48 -13.30 -13.75
CA ALA A 114 7.34 -14.03 -14.69
C ALA A 114 8.76 -14.25 -14.15
N ARG A 115 9.29 -13.33 -13.33
CA ARG A 115 10.61 -13.44 -12.69
C ARG A 115 10.67 -14.45 -11.53
N GLY A 116 9.57 -15.10 -11.18
CA GLY A 116 9.55 -16.10 -10.09
C GLY A 116 9.91 -15.52 -8.73
N MET A 117 9.69 -14.22 -8.52
CA MET A 117 10.03 -13.54 -7.26
C MET A 117 9.12 -13.94 -6.09
N PHE A 118 8.13 -14.79 -6.34
CA PHE A 118 7.19 -15.30 -5.34
C PHE A 118 7.60 -16.70 -4.89
N ARG A 119 7.37 -17.00 -3.61
CA ARG A 119 7.62 -18.33 -3.05
C ARG A 119 6.67 -19.34 -3.68
N GLU A 120 7.18 -20.44 -4.22
CA GLU A 120 6.38 -21.51 -4.88
C GLU A 120 5.25 -22.06 -4.00
N SER A 121 5.40 -22.02 -2.68
CA SER A 121 4.40 -22.49 -1.71
C SER A 121 3.18 -21.57 -1.55
N HIS A 122 3.23 -20.35 -2.09
CA HIS A 122 2.10 -19.42 -2.12
C HIS A 122 2.08 -18.72 -3.49
N PRO A 123 1.40 -19.30 -4.49
CA PRO A 123 1.25 -18.64 -5.78
C PRO A 123 0.60 -17.27 -5.57
N PRO A 124 1.13 -16.21 -6.20
CA PRO A 124 0.58 -14.87 -6.04
C PRO A 124 -0.86 -14.86 -6.59
N PRO A 125 -1.77 -14.08 -5.98
CA PRO A 125 -3.12 -13.91 -6.51
C PRO A 125 -3.09 -13.34 -7.94
N SER A 126 -4.18 -13.47 -8.69
CA SER A 126 -4.30 -12.71 -9.94
C SER A 126 -4.23 -11.20 -9.65
N PHE A 127 -3.87 -10.39 -10.65
CA PHE A 127 -3.86 -8.94 -10.46
C PHE A 127 -5.25 -8.41 -10.05
N ASP A 128 -6.32 -8.93 -10.66
CA ASP A 128 -7.67 -8.51 -10.34
C ASP A 128 -8.12 -8.94 -8.94
N ASP A 129 -7.74 -10.14 -8.49
CA ASP A 129 -7.98 -10.56 -7.11
C ASP A 129 -7.20 -9.69 -6.11
N LEU A 130 -5.94 -9.36 -6.44
CA LEU A 130 -5.13 -8.47 -5.62
C LEU A 130 -5.80 -7.10 -5.51
N MET A 131 -6.22 -6.51 -6.63
CA MET A 131 -6.91 -5.22 -6.64
C MET A 131 -8.26 -5.26 -5.90
N THR A 132 -9.00 -6.36 -6.00
CA THR A 132 -10.26 -6.56 -5.25
C THR A 132 -10.00 -6.53 -3.75
N ARG A 133 -8.99 -7.27 -3.27
CA ARG A 133 -8.58 -7.24 -1.86
C ARG A 133 -8.09 -5.88 -1.41
N MET A 134 -7.39 -5.14 -2.28
CA MET A 134 -6.97 -3.77 -1.98
C MET A 134 -8.16 -2.83 -1.82
N GLN A 135 -9.21 -3.02 -2.62
CA GLN A 135 -10.45 -2.26 -2.45
C GLN A 135 -11.12 -2.57 -1.11
N GLU A 136 -11.24 -3.85 -0.74
CA GLU A 136 -11.79 -4.26 0.57
C GLU A 136 -11.00 -3.64 1.73
N ILE A 137 -9.67 -3.66 1.66
CA ILE A 137 -8.81 -3.03 2.67
C ILE A 137 -8.98 -1.51 2.67
N GLU A 138 -9.01 -0.87 1.49
CA GLU A 138 -9.24 0.58 1.35
C GLU A 138 -10.56 0.99 2.01
N ASP A 139 -11.64 0.24 1.77
CA ASP A 139 -12.96 0.50 2.33
C ASP A 139 -12.96 0.38 3.86
N VAL A 140 -12.33 -0.66 4.41
CA VAL A 140 -12.20 -0.82 5.87
C VAL A 140 -11.39 0.32 6.48
N LEU A 141 -10.25 0.68 5.88
CA LEU A 141 -9.39 1.75 6.39
C LEU A 141 -10.08 3.12 6.34
N ASN A 142 -10.87 3.35 5.28
CA ASN A 142 -11.63 4.58 5.11
C ASN A 142 -12.93 4.62 5.93
N ALA A 143 -13.32 3.52 6.57
CA ALA A 143 -14.40 3.47 7.55
C ALA A 143 -13.92 3.65 9.01
N LEU A 144 -12.60 3.67 9.25
CA LEU A 144 -12.05 3.86 10.59
C LEU A 144 -12.35 5.26 11.14
N PRO A 145 -12.39 5.44 12.47
CA PRO A 145 -12.51 6.76 13.08
C PRO A 145 -11.49 7.74 12.50
N HIS A 146 -12.02 8.83 11.95
CA HIS A 146 -11.22 9.89 11.37
C HIS A 146 -10.83 10.87 12.47
N THR A 147 -9.57 11.28 12.46
CA THR A 147 -9.15 12.40 13.30
C THR A 147 -9.75 13.65 12.68
N GLN A 148 -10.82 14.18 13.29
CA GLN A 148 -11.36 15.48 12.89
C GLN A 148 -10.27 16.53 13.16
N ALA A 149 -9.91 17.27 12.12
CA ALA A 149 -9.10 18.47 12.24
C ALA A 149 -9.88 19.58 12.96
#